data_AF-A0A0Q4FJ31-F1
#
_entry.id   AF-A0A0Q4FJ31-F1
#
_cell.length_a   1.000
_cell.length_b   1.000
_cell.length_c   1.000
_cell.angle_alpha   90.00
_cell.angle_beta   90.00
_cell.angle_gamma   90.00
#
_symmetry.space_group_name_H-M   'P 1'
#
loop_
_entity.id
_entity.type
_entity.pdbx_description
1 polymer ?
#
loop_
_entity_poly.entity_id
_entity_poly.type
_entity_poly.pdbx_seq_one_letter_code
_entity_poly.pdbx_strand_id
1 'polypeptide(L)'
;MSPQIERPKWFRQVQERKIFLGILKYGRPMLFEVFAEPGPVVTVGLDDLRPTLGVSRDAERDFQEADMLASRAFTEGRFDDWVQWPYGGVVTGTPPFD
;
A
#
# COMPACT_ATOMS: atom_id res chain seq x y z
N MET A 1 20.09 11.91 20.98
CA MET A 1 19.48 11.05 19.94
C MET A 1 18.25 11.77 19.44
N SER A 2 18.29 12.32 18.23
CA SER A 2 17.07 12.82 17.60
C SER A 2 16.14 11.64 17.38
N PRO A 3 14.83 11.75 17.66
CA PRO A 3 13.89 10.71 17.26
C PRO A 3 14.03 10.53 15.75
N GLN A 4 14.38 9.32 15.31
CA GLN A 4 14.24 8.96 13.91
C GLN A 4 12.75 9.08 13.64
N ILE A 5 12.34 10.18 13.00
CA ILE A 5 10.98 10.33 12.51
C ILE A 5 10.85 9.21 11.48
N GLU A 6 10.10 8.16 11.82
CA GLU A 6 9.74 7.13 10.86
C GLU A 6 9.08 7.85 9.69
N ARG A 7 9.76 7.85 8.54
CA ARG A 7 9.27 8.53 7.35
C ARG A 7 7.95 7.85 6.96
N PRO A 8 6.96 8.64 6.49
CA PRO A 8 5.70 8.07 6.04
C PRO A 8 5.94 7.03 4.95
N LYS A 9 5.09 6.00 4.93
CA LYS A 9 5.04 5.02 3.84
C LYS A 9 3.79 5.29 3.02
N TRP A 10 3.81 4.89 1.76
CA TRP A 10 2.67 5.00 0.88
C TRP A 10 2.39 3.66 0.23
N PHE A 11 1.13 3.37 -0.01
CA PHE A 11 0.75 2.16 -0.70
C PHE A 11 -0.49 2.37 -1.56
N ARG A 12 -0.65 1.53 -2.58
CA ARG A 12 -1.83 1.51 -3.44
C ARG A 12 -2.17 0.10 -3.87
N GLN A 13 -3.44 -0.19 -4.08
CA GLN A 13 -3.86 -1.45 -4.66
C GLN A 13 -3.68 -1.37 -6.19
N VAL A 14 -3.11 -2.42 -6.79
CA VAL A 14 -2.81 -2.46 -8.22
C VAL A 14 -3.52 -3.60 -8.92
N GLN A 15 -3.88 -3.38 -10.19
CA GLN A 15 -4.45 -4.43 -11.02
C GLN A 15 -3.32 -5.37 -11.43
N GLU A 16 -3.53 -6.68 -11.27
CA GLU A 16 -2.61 -7.70 -11.74
C GLU A 16 -2.36 -7.55 -13.25
N ARG A 17 -1.26 -6.89 -13.63
CA ARG A 17 -0.79 -6.86 -15.01
C ARG A 17 -0.11 -8.19 -15.31
N LYS A 18 -0.90 -9.26 -15.50
CA LYS A 18 -0.45 -10.59 -15.97
C LYS A 18 0.97 -10.95 -15.49
N ILE A 19 1.17 -11.10 -14.19
CA ILE A 19 2.42 -11.72 -13.72
C ILE A 19 2.27 -13.21 -14.03
N PHE A 20 2.99 -13.68 -15.04
CA PHE A 20 3.09 -15.08 -15.43
C PHE A 20 3.84 -15.84 -14.33
N LEU A 21 3.15 -16.28 -13.27
CA LEU A 21 3.71 -17.24 -12.33
C LEU A 21 2.65 -18.24 -11.88
N GLY A 22 2.29 -19.14 -12.81
CA GLY A 22 2.13 -20.59 -12.60
C GLY A 22 1.16 -21.15 -11.54
N ILE A 23 0.51 -20.35 -10.70
CA ILE A 23 -0.34 -20.85 -9.61
C ILE A 23 -1.38 -19.76 -9.36
N LEU A 24 -2.66 -20.03 -9.63
CA LEU A 24 -3.78 -19.65 -8.74
C LEU A 24 -5.12 -20.09 -9.34
N LYS A 25 -5.73 -21.06 -8.68
CA LYS A 25 -7.05 -21.66 -8.98
C LYS A 25 -8.19 -21.02 -8.18
N TYR A 26 -7.96 -19.93 -7.43
CA TYR A 26 -8.96 -19.31 -6.56
C TYR A 26 -8.72 -17.80 -6.46
N GLY A 27 -9.63 -16.99 -7.03
CA GLY A 27 -9.59 -15.53 -6.95
C GLY A 27 -8.39 -14.88 -7.66
N ARG A 28 -8.51 -13.63 -8.07
CA ARG A 28 -7.33 -12.86 -8.47
C ARG A 28 -6.61 -12.42 -7.18
N PRO A 29 -5.29 -12.62 -7.05
CA PRO A 29 -4.57 -12.16 -5.87
C PRO A 29 -4.69 -10.63 -5.77
N MET A 30 -5.03 -10.13 -4.58
CA MET A 30 -4.98 -8.70 -4.30
C MET A 30 -3.51 -8.30 -4.11
N LEU A 31 -3.04 -7.40 -4.97
CA LEU A 31 -1.67 -6.91 -5.01
C LEU A 31 -1.62 -5.43 -4.62
N PHE A 32 -0.54 -5.07 -3.93
CA PHE A 32 -0.28 -3.72 -3.48
C PHE A 32 1.12 -3.29 -3.90
N GLU A 33 1.26 -2.06 -4.36
CA GLU A 33 2.55 -1.39 -4.45
C GLU A 33 2.78 -0.61 -3.16
N VAL A 34 3.98 -0.70 -2.61
CA VAL A 34 4.40 0.00 -1.39
C VAL A 34 5.65 0.80 -1.69
N PHE A 35 5.68 2.03 -1.23
CA PHE A 35 6.82 2.93 -1.31
C PHE A 35 7.19 3.43 0.09
N ALA A 36 8.47 3.39 0.42
CA ALA A 36 9.04 3.97 1.63
C ALA A 36 10.20 4.87 1.23
N GLU A 37 10.17 6.16 1.60
CA GLU A 37 11.23 7.09 1.23
C GLU A 37 12.41 7.01 2.21
N PRO A 38 13.68 7.05 1.75
CA PRO A 38 14.12 6.78 0.38
C PRO A 38 14.09 5.26 0.10
N GLY A 39 13.58 4.86 -1.06
CA GLY A 39 13.50 3.44 -1.40
C GLY A 39 12.81 3.16 -2.74
N PRO A 40 12.92 1.93 -3.26
CA PRO A 40 12.17 1.52 -4.45
C PRO A 40 10.69 1.27 -4.11
N VAL A 41 9.85 1.30 -5.14
CA VAL A 41 8.50 0.73 -5.07
C VAL A 41 8.63 -0.80 -5.08
N VAL A 42 7.95 -1.47 -4.14
CA VAL A 42 7.88 -2.94 -4.08
C VAL A 42 6.44 -3.41 -4.24
N THR A 43 6.23 -4.55 -4.90
CA THR A 43 4.90 -5.17 -5.04
C THR A 43 4.77 -6.34 -4.09
N VAL A 44 3.69 -6.36 -3.31
CA VAL A 44 3.42 -7.35 -2.26
C VAL A 44 1.98 -7.85 -2.34
N GLY A 45 1.72 -9.04 -1.80
CA GLY A 45 0.35 -9.53 -1.58
C GLY A 45 -0.27 -8.94 -0.31
N LEU A 46 -1.58 -9.17 -0.11
CA LEU A 46 -2.30 -8.73 1.09
C LEU A 46 -1.63 -9.22 2.40
N ASP A 47 -1.20 -10.48 2.45
CA ASP A 47 -0.58 -11.08 3.64
C ASP A 47 0.76 -10.40 4.01
N ASP A 48 1.46 -9.87 3.01
CA ASP A 48 2.76 -9.19 3.16
C ASP A 48 2.64 -7.67 3.32
N LEU A 49 1.46 -7.08 3.08
CA LEU A 49 1.25 -5.64 3.16
C LEU A 49 1.49 -5.11 4.58
N ARG A 50 0.88 -5.75 5.58
CA ARG A 50 1.00 -5.37 6.99
C ARG A 50 2.45 -5.38 7.49
N PRO A 51 3.24 -6.47 7.33
CA PRO A 51 4.63 -6.46 7.76
C PRO A 51 5.47 -5.46 6.98
N THR A 52 5.20 -5.25 5.69
CA THR A 52 5.92 -4.25 4.87
C THR A 52 5.67 -2.82 5.35
N LEU A 53 4.43 -2.50 5.72
CA LEU A 53 4.06 -1.20 6.30
C LEU A 53 4.56 -1.06 7.75
N GLY A 54 4.89 -2.15 8.44
CA GLY A 54 5.31 -2.14 9.84
C GLY A 54 4.12 -1.91 10.79
N VAL A 55 2.94 -2.41 10.42
CA VAL A 55 1.72 -2.27 11.22
C VAL A 55 1.91 -2.95 12.57
N SER A 56 1.83 -2.18 13.65
CA SER A 56 1.79 -2.70 15.01
C SER A 56 0.39 -3.19 15.37
N ARG A 57 0.26 -3.98 16.44
CA ARG A 57 -1.06 -4.44 16.91
C ARG A 57 -2.01 -3.29 17.28
N ASP A 58 -1.47 -2.19 17.79
CA ASP A 58 -2.26 -1.04 18.21
C ASP A 58 -2.74 -0.18 17.03
N ALA A 59 -2.07 -0.28 15.88
CA ALA A 59 -2.40 0.44 14.65
C ALA A 59 -3.31 -0.38 13.70
N GLU A 60 -3.89 -1.49 14.17
CA GLU A 60 -4.76 -2.37 13.39
C GLU A 60 -5.97 -1.63 12.82
N ARG A 61 -6.56 -0.71 13.61
CA ARG A 61 -7.69 0.09 13.18
C ARG A 61 -7.29 1.06 12.06
N ASP A 62 -6.19 1.78 12.24
CA ASP A 62 -5.68 2.71 11.24
C ASP A 62 -5.36 1.98 9.93
N PHE A 63 -4.85 0.74 10.04
CA PHE A 63 -4.58 -0.11 8.88
C PHE A 63 -5.87 -0.47 8.14
N GLN A 64 -6.92 -0.87 8.85
CA GLN A 64 -8.21 -1.18 8.24
C GLN A 64 -8.80 0.05 7.53
N GLU A 65 -8.73 1.22 8.15
CA GLU A 65 -9.19 2.47 7.54
C GLU A 65 -8.39 2.82 6.27
N ALA A 66 -7.06 2.69 6.31
CA ALA A 66 -6.19 2.93 5.16
C ALA A 66 -6.39 1.89 4.02
N ASP A 67 -6.56 0.62 4.35
CA ASP A 67 -6.84 -0.45 3.38
C ASP A 67 -8.18 -0.23 2.68
N MET A 68 -9.22 0.17 3.44
CA MET A 68 -10.51 0.56 2.86
C MET A 68 -10.38 1.73 1.88
N LEU A 69 -9.53 2.71 2.17
CA LEU A 69 -9.27 3.83 1.25
C LEU A 69 -8.57 3.36 -0.03
N ALA A 70 -7.57 2.49 0.08
CA ALA A 70 -6.88 1.93 -1.08
C ALA A 70 -7.83 1.11 -1.95
N SER A 71 -8.67 0.29 -1.32
CA SER A 71 -9.65 -0.55 -2.01
C SER A 71 -10.76 0.27 -2.68
N ARG A 72 -11.18 1.37 -2.05
CA ARG A 72 -12.11 2.34 -2.63
C ARG A 72 -11.51 3.03 -3.85
N ALA A 73 -10.28 3.55 -3.74
CA ALA A 73 -9.59 4.18 -4.86
C ALA A 73 -9.46 3.23 -6.05
N PHE A 74 -9.08 1.97 -5.80
CA PHE A 74 -9.03 0.92 -6.81
C PHE A 74 -10.38 0.65 -7.47
N THR A 75 -11.44 0.51 -6.67
CA THR A 75 -12.81 0.26 -7.16
C THR A 75 -13.34 1.41 -8.01
N GLU A 76 -12.95 2.64 -7.70
CA GLU A 76 -13.28 3.85 -8.44
C GLU A 76 -12.39 4.06 -9.70
N GLY A 77 -11.44 3.16 -9.98
CA GLY A 77 -10.53 3.25 -11.12
C GLY A 77 -9.39 4.24 -10.95
N ARG A 78 -9.14 4.71 -9.72
CA ARG A 78 -8.07 5.66 -9.37
C ARG A 78 -6.78 4.92 -9.05
N PHE A 79 -6.22 4.24 -10.05
CA PHE A 79 -5.03 3.38 -9.88
C PHE A 79 -3.73 4.15 -9.61
N ASP A 80 -3.72 5.46 -9.84
CA ASP A 80 -2.59 6.34 -9.57
C ASP A 80 -2.65 7.01 -8.19
N ASP A 81 -3.69 6.72 -7.40
CA ASP A 81 -3.83 7.25 -6.05
C ASP A 81 -3.07 6.41 -5.02
N TRP A 82 -2.27 7.07 -4.20
CA TRP A 82 -1.50 6.51 -3.10
C TRP A 82 -2.14 6.83 -1.76
N VAL A 83 -2.22 5.83 -0.88
CA VAL A 83 -2.65 5.99 0.50
C VAL A 83 -1.43 6.10 1.40
N GLN A 84 -1.39 7.14 2.22
CA GLN A 84 -0.36 7.39 3.21
C GLN A 84 -0.62 6.54 4.47
N TRP A 85 0.40 5.81 4.90
CA TRP A 85 0.45 5.10 6.17
C TRP A 85 1.27 5.90 7.20
N PRO A 86 0.81 6.04 8.47
CA PRO A 86 -0.44 5.54 9.04
C PRO A 86 -1.65 6.49 8.95
N TYR A 87 -1.47 7.69 8.40
CA TYR A 87 -2.46 8.78 8.57
C TYR A 87 -3.69 8.70 7.65
N GLY A 88 -3.71 7.83 6.64
CA GLY A 88 -4.86 7.64 5.75
C GLY A 88 -5.08 8.76 4.71
N GLY A 89 -4.06 9.58 4.42
CA GLY A 89 -4.15 10.60 3.37
C GLY A 89 -4.08 9.98 1.97
N VAL A 90 -4.95 10.40 1.04
CA VAL A 90 -4.87 9.98 -0.37
C VAL A 90 -4.16 11.05 -1.19
N VAL A 91 -3.15 10.67 -1.97
CA VAL A 91 -2.42 11.54 -2.89
C VAL A 91 -2.48 10.99 -4.30
N THR A 92 -2.91 11.83 -5.24
CA THR A 92 -3.05 11.47 -6.65
C THR A 92 -1.75 11.66 -7.42
N GLY A 93 -1.39 10.66 -8.25
CA GLY A 93 -0.33 10.76 -9.25
C GLY A 93 0.99 10.14 -8.80
N THR A 94 2.10 10.82 -9.12
CA THR A 94 3.42 10.46 -8.57
C THR A 94 3.32 10.57 -7.05
N PRO A 95 3.82 9.58 -6.29
CA PRO A 95 3.72 9.70 -4.85
C PRO A 95 4.44 10.98 -4.40
N PRO A 96 3.94 11.66 -3.35
CA PRO A 96 4.32 13.03 -3.04
C PRO A 96 5.78 13.07 -2.62
N PHE A 97 6.67 13.36 -3.57
CA PHE A 97 8.08 13.63 -3.29
C PHE A 97 8.47 14.94 -3.95
N ASP A 98 8.68 15.93 -3.08
CA ASP A 98 9.89 16.76 -3.12
C ASP A 98 10.61 16.53 -1.79
#